data_AF-A0AAW2SV93-F1
#
_entry.id   AF-A0AAW2SV93-F1
#
_cell.length_a   1.000
_cell.length_b   1.000
_cell.length_c   1.000
_cell.angle_alpha   90.00
_cell.angle_beta   90.00
_cell.angle_gamma   90.00
#
_symmetry.space_group_name_H-M   'P 1'
#
loop_
_entity.id
_entity.type
_entity.pdbx_description
1 polymer ?
#
loop_
_entity_poly.entity_id
_entity_poly.type
_entity_poly.pdbx_seq_one_letter_code
_entity_poly.pdbx_strand_id
1 'polypeptide(L)'
;MIWHNLDVKHIEKNLFDNIFNTVMDIEKKMKDNLNAWKDLKIICNRPELELDEQRPNTMSKAVYTLMKEQKRRICEWIRGLTFPNGYASNIARYVDMMELMMRGMKSHDCYIFIWKLILVLFREMFVEHVSSIPDHILDHA
;
A
#
# COMPACT_ATOMS: atom_id res chain seq x y z
N MET A 1 -24.38 28.47 -4.61
CA MET A 1 -24.25 26.99 -4.74
C MET A 1 -22.88 26.63 -4.20
N ILE A 2 -22.79 26.21 -2.94
CA ILE A 2 -21.51 25.82 -2.33
C ILE A 2 -21.32 24.37 -2.72
N TRP A 3 -20.35 24.08 -3.59
CA TRP A 3 -19.91 22.70 -3.77
C TRP A 3 -19.41 22.22 -2.40
N HIS A 4 -19.98 21.13 -1.90
CA HIS A 4 -19.47 20.47 -0.70
C HIS A 4 -18.01 20.12 -0.96
N ASN A 5 -17.10 20.96 -0.46
CA ASN A 5 -15.69 20.88 -0.81
C ASN A 5 -15.09 19.73 -0.02
N LEU A 6 -15.03 18.56 -0.66
CA LEU A 6 -14.29 17.43 -0.15
C LEU A 6 -12.85 17.88 0.13
N ASP A 7 -12.39 17.69 1.36
CA ASP A 7 -11.03 18.08 1.73
C ASP A 7 -10.03 17.13 1.06
N VAL A 8 -9.57 17.53 -0.13
CA VAL A 8 -8.65 16.78 -0.99
C VAL A 8 -7.41 16.34 -0.21
N LYS A 9 -6.89 17.18 0.69
CA LYS A 9 -5.69 16.85 1.48
C LYS A 9 -5.94 15.70 2.46
N HIS A 10 -7.12 15.65 3.07
CA HIS A 10 -7.49 14.54 3.94
C HIS A 10 -7.76 13.26 3.13
N ILE A 11 -8.35 13.39 1.94
CA ILE A 11 -8.59 12.25 1.04
C ILE A 11 -7.28 11.63 0.58
N GLU A 12 -6.35 12.44 0.08
CA GLU A 12 -5.05 11.96 -0.41
C GLU A 12 -4.23 11.33 0.71
N LYS A 13 -4.26 11.91 1.90
CA LYS A 13 -3.64 11.32 3.07
C LYS A 13 -4.24 9.95 3.41
N ASN A 14 -5.57 9.86 3.46
CA ASN A 14 -6.25 8.60 3.74
C ASN A 14 -5.97 7.55 2.66
N LEU A 15 -5.92 7.95 1.39
CA LEU A 15 -5.56 7.07 0.28
C LEU A 15 -4.14 6.53 0.46
N PHE A 16 -3.18 7.41 0.78
CA PHE A 16 -1.79 7.03 1.03
C PHE A 16 -1.70 6.04 2.18
N ASP A 17 -2.29 6.39 3.33
CA ASP A 17 -2.23 5.56 4.54
C ASP A 17 -2.87 4.18 4.25
N ASN A 18 -4.01 4.12 3.56
CA ASN A 18 -4.66 2.85 3.22
C ASN A 18 -3.79 1.99 2.30
N ILE A 19 -3.30 2.54 1.18
CA ILE A 19 -2.49 1.78 0.20
C ILE A 19 -1.20 1.29 0.87
N PHE A 20 -0.50 2.18 1.56
CA PHE A 20 0.78 1.87 2.17
C PHE A 20 0.64 0.84 3.30
N ASN A 21 -0.35 1.00 4.18
CA ASN A 21 -0.57 0.05 5.28
C ASN A 21 -0.99 -1.34 4.78
N THR A 22 -1.78 -1.42 3.70
CA THR A 22 -2.16 -2.68 3.06
C THR A 22 -0.96 -3.38 2.43
N VAL A 23 -0.17 -2.66 1.63
CA VAL A 23 1.05 -3.20 0.98
C VAL A 23 2.08 -3.70 2.02
N MET A 24 2.25 -2.91 3.10
CA MET A 24 3.20 -3.21 4.17
C MET A 24 2.64 -4.17 5.22
N ASP A 25 1.43 -4.72 5.04
CA ASP A 25 0.80 -5.69 5.96
C ASP A 25 0.81 -5.21 7.43
N ILE A 26 0.43 -3.94 7.65
CA ILE A 26 0.47 -3.38 9.00
C ILE A 26 -0.82 -3.76 9.72
N GLU A 27 -0.68 -4.70 10.65
CA GLU A 27 -1.78 -5.18 11.48
C GLU A 27 -2.52 -4.02 12.14
N LYS A 28 -3.86 -4.08 12.15
CA LYS A 28 -4.78 -3.06 12.72
C LYS A 28 -4.84 -1.71 11.99
N LYS A 29 -4.05 -1.50 10.94
CA LYS A 29 -4.12 -0.28 10.09
C LYS A 29 -4.57 -0.53 8.65
N MET A 30 -4.46 -1.77 8.18
CA MET A 30 -4.98 -2.15 6.87
C MET A 30 -6.51 -2.07 6.85
N LYS A 31 -7.05 -1.65 5.71
CA LYS A 31 -8.51 -1.62 5.50
C LYS A 31 -9.06 -2.94 4.96
N ASP A 32 -8.17 -3.84 4.54
CA ASP A 32 -8.52 -5.20 4.18
C ASP A 32 -8.90 -5.98 5.42
N ASN A 33 -10.13 -6.48 5.44
CA ASN A 33 -10.65 -7.28 6.54
C ASN A 33 -11.46 -8.44 5.96
N LEU A 34 -11.88 -9.37 6.82
CA LEU A 34 -12.63 -10.55 6.38
C LEU A 34 -13.92 -10.21 5.64
N ASN A 35 -14.57 -9.10 6.01
CA ASN A 35 -15.78 -8.63 5.32
C ASN A 35 -15.44 -8.12 3.92
N ALA A 36 -14.35 -7.37 3.75
CA ALA A 36 -13.88 -6.93 2.45
C ALA A 36 -13.57 -8.13 1.52
N TRP A 37 -13.03 -9.24 2.05
CA TRP A 37 -12.84 -10.47 1.28
C TRP A 37 -14.15 -11.17 0.89
N LYS A 38 -15.15 -11.14 1.77
CA LYS A 38 -16.51 -11.64 1.42
C LYS A 38 -17.16 -10.78 0.35
N ASP A 39 -16.99 -9.45 0.45
CA ASP A 39 -17.49 -8.52 -0.54
C ASP A 39 -16.80 -8.71 -1.90
N LEU A 40 -15.48 -9.00 -1.90
CA LEU A 40 -14.74 -9.34 -3.12
C LEU A 40 -15.34 -10.55 -3.85
N LYS A 41 -15.76 -11.61 -3.14
CA LYS A 41 -16.44 -12.75 -3.78
C LYS A 41 -17.75 -12.36 -4.48
N ILE A 42 -18.46 -11.37 -3.95
CA ILE A 42 -19.74 -10.92 -4.49
C ILE A 42 -19.54 -9.95 -5.66
N ILE A 43 -18.55 -9.06 -5.55
CA ILE A 43 -18.35 -7.91 -6.46
C ILE A 43 -17.34 -8.23 -7.56
N CYS A 44 -16.37 -9.12 -7.31
CA CYS A 44 -15.28 -9.43 -8.21
C CYS A 44 -15.29 -10.92 -8.60
N ASN A 45 -15.21 -11.20 -9.90
CA ASN A 45 -15.07 -12.56 -10.42
C ASN A 45 -13.60 -13.01 -10.40
N ARG A 46 -13.00 -13.12 -9.21
CA ARG A 46 -11.59 -13.55 -9.01
C ARG A 46 -11.50 -14.73 -8.05
N PRO A 47 -11.66 -15.98 -8.54
CA PRO A 47 -11.72 -17.17 -7.71
C PRO A 47 -10.42 -17.41 -6.93
N GLU A 48 -9.26 -16.98 -7.44
CA GLU A 48 -7.97 -17.08 -6.72
C GLU A 48 -7.86 -16.20 -5.46
N LEU A 49 -8.74 -15.21 -5.31
CA LEU A 49 -8.82 -14.34 -4.14
C LEU A 49 -10.04 -14.67 -3.25
N GLU A 50 -10.70 -15.81 -3.47
CA GLU A 50 -11.75 -16.27 -2.56
C GLU A 50 -11.16 -16.84 -1.27
N LEU A 51 -11.90 -16.64 -0.16
CA LEU A 51 -11.59 -17.31 1.10
C LEU A 51 -11.75 -18.81 0.93
N ASP A 52 -10.77 -19.58 1.42
CA ASP A 52 -10.84 -21.03 1.46
C ASP A 52 -12.07 -21.47 2.28
N GLU A 53 -12.95 -22.26 1.68
CA GLU A 53 -14.16 -22.80 2.35
C GLU A 53 -13.81 -23.67 3.56
N GLN A 54 -12.61 -24.27 3.59
CA GLN A 54 -12.12 -25.04 4.73
C GLN A 54 -11.56 -24.15 5.85
N ARG A 55 -11.20 -22.90 5.53
CA ARG A 55 -10.67 -21.91 6.49
C ARG A 55 -11.32 -20.54 6.29
N PRO A 56 -12.63 -20.41 6.54
CA PRO A 56 -13.41 -19.21 6.22
C PRO A 56 -13.02 -17.96 7.03
N ASN A 57 -12.16 -18.10 8.04
CA ASN A 57 -11.65 -17.00 8.86
C ASN A 57 -10.16 -16.70 8.62
N THR A 58 -9.50 -17.41 7.69
CA THR A 58 -8.09 -17.19 7.37
C THR A 58 -7.99 -16.51 6.02
N MET A 59 -7.60 -15.24 6.02
CA MET A 59 -7.24 -14.57 4.78
C MET A 59 -5.92 -15.18 4.28
N SER A 60 -5.95 -15.78 3.09
CA SER A 60 -4.70 -16.11 2.38
C SER A 60 -3.91 -14.81 2.22
N LYS A 61 -2.63 -14.84 2.58
CA LYS A 61 -1.79 -13.64 2.49
C LYS A 61 -1.83 -13.14 1.05
N ALA A 62 -2.30 -11.91 0.85
CA ALA A 62 -2.55 -11.41 -0.48
C ALA A 62 -1.25 -11.36 -1.28
N VAL A 63 -1.32 -11.62 -2.59
CA VAL A 63 -0.14 -11.73 -3.47
C VAL A 63 0.67 -10.42 -3.51
N TYR A 64 0.03 -9.29 -3.18
CA TYR A 64 0.66 -7.97 -3.11
C TYR A 64 1.34 -7.66 -1.75
N THR A 65 1.23 -8.54 -0.76
CA THR A 65 1.73 -8.29 0.59
C THR A 65 3.22 -8.59 0.70
N LEU A 66 4.00 -7.58 1.07
CA LEU A 66 5.45 -7.66 1.05
C LEU A 66 6.04 -8.59 2.12
N MET A 67 7.15 -9.26 1.78
CA MET A 67 7.98 -9.99 2.73
C MET A 67 8.80 -9.02 3.60
N LYS A 68 9.23 -9.48 4.79
CA LYS A 68 9.98 -8.65 5.74
C LYS A 68 11.21 -7.98 5.12
N GLU A 69 11.93 -8.70 4.26
CA GLU A 69 13.11 -8.17 3.58
C GLU A 69 12.76 -7.07 2.56
N GLN A 70 11.66 -7.25 1.82
CA GLN A 70 11.16 -6.22 0.90
C GLN A 70 10.69 -4.98 1.65
N LYS A 71 9.97 -5.15 2.77
CA LYS A 71 9.58 -4.04 3.65
C LYS A 71 10.80 -3.26 4.14
N ARG A 72 11.86 -3.96 4.56
CA ARG A 72 13.12 -3.34 4.99
C ARG A 72 13.77 -2.53 3.88
N ARG A 73 13.88 -3.09 2.68
CA ARG A 73 14.40 -2.37 1.50
C ARG A 73 13.57 -1.12 1.17
N ILE A 74 12.23 -1.20 1.25
CA ILE A 74 11.36 -0.02 1.06
C ILE A 74 11.68 1.03 2.10
N CYS A 75 11.70 0.67 3.38
CA CYS A 75 11.96 1.62 4.46
C CYS A 75 13.35 2.27 4.32
N GLU A 76 14.38 1.50 3.94
CA GLU A 76 15.72 2.01 3.67
C GLU A 76 15.74 2.98 2.49
N TRP A 77 15.06 2.62 1.38
CA TRP A 77 14.91 3.48 0.21
C TRP A 77 14.22 4.80 0.56
N ILE A 78 13.09 4.76 1.27
CA ILE A 78 12.36 5.95 1.71
C ILE A 78 13.22 6.81 2.63
N ARG A 79 13.99 6.19 3.53
CA ARG A 79 14.91 6.90 4.43
C ARG A 79 16.07 7.57 3.68
N GLY A 80 16.47 7.03 2.54
CA GLY A 80 17.48 7.61 1.65
C GLY A 80 16.96 8.75 0.76
N LEU A 81 15.65 8.99 0.72
CA LEU A 81 15.08 10.06 -0.10
C LEU A 81 15.47 11.43 0.46
N THR A 82 16.08 12.24 -0.39
CA THR A 82 16.39 13.64 -0.13
C THR A 82 15.76 14.49 -1.21
N PHE A 83 15.21 15.63 -0.82
CA PHE A 83 14.54 16.56 -1.71
C PHE A 83 15.19 17.94 -1.62
N PRO A 84 15.19 18.73 -2.71
CA PRO A 84 15.58 20.14 -2.65
C PRO A 84 14.77 20.91 -1.60
N ASN A 85 15.39 21.92 -0.99
CA ASN A 85 14.76 22.71 0.08
C ASN A 85 13.37 23.23 -0.34
N GLY A 86 12.38 23.01 0.54
CA GLY A 86 11.00 23.46 0.33
C GLY A 86 10.13 22.53 -0.52
N TYR A 87 10.70 21.49 -1.15
CA TYR A 87 9.92 20.55 -1.95
C TYR A 87 9.15 19.54 -1.09
N ALA A 88 9.79 18.92 -0.09
CA ALA A 88 9.14 18.04 0.86
C ALA A 88 9.77 18.21 2.25
N SER A 89 9.07 17.80 3.30
CA SER A 89 9.73 17.60 4.60
C SER A 89 10.77 16.49 4.48
N ASN A 90 11.70 16.40 5.44
CA ASN A 90 12.59 15.25 5.53
C ASN A 90 11.78 13.97 5.82
N ILE A 91 11.44 13.21 4.77
CA ILE A 91 10.56 12.02 4.83
C ILE A 91 11.17 10.92 5.70
N ALA A 92 12.50 10.85 5.78
CA ALA A 92 13.22 9.89 6.60
C ALA A 92 12.78 9.90 8.08
N ARG A 93 12.32 11.05 8.59
CA ARG A 93 11.83 11.17 9.97
C ARG A 93 10.57 10.36 10.26
N TYR A 94 9.80 10.03 9.22
CA TYR A 94 8.53 9.32 9.34
C TYR A 94 8.69 7.81 9.30
N VAL A 95 9.88 7.30 8.97
CA VAL A 95 10.15 5.87 8.82
C VAL A 95 10.62 5.28 10.15
N ASP A 96 9.87 4.28 10.62
CA ASP A 96 10.23 3.43 11.75
C ASP A 96 10.89 2.15 11.23
N MET A 97 12.20 2.02 11.43
CA MET A 97 12.97 0.86 10.97
C MET A 97 12.81 -0.38 11.84
N MET A 98 12.32 -0.24 13.08
CA MET A 98 12.07 -1.38 13.97
C MET A 98 10.76 -2.06 13.59
N GLU A 99 9.74 -1.25 13.40
CA GLU A 99 8.38 -1.70 13.07
C GLU A 99 8.13 -1.80 11.55
N LEU A 100 9.10 -1.39 10.72
CA LEU A 100 9.02 -1.33 9.25
C LEU A 100 7.74 -0.63 8.76
N MET A 101 7.43 0.53 9.35
CA MET A 101 6.23 1.29 9.03
C MET A 101 6.48 2.79 8.97
N MET A 102 5.52 3.54 8.42
CA MET A 102 5.55 5.00 8.43
C MET A 102 4.55 5.57 9.45
N ARG A 103 4.93 6.65 10.13
CA ARG A 103 4.09 7.32 11.13
C ARG A 103 4.12 8.83 10.98
N GLY A 104 2.95 9.46 11.10
CA GLY A 104 2.84 10.92 11.25
C GLY A 104 3.22 11.75 10.02
N MET A 105 3.20 11.16 8.83
CA MET A 105 3.49 11.90 7.60
C MET A 105 2.38 12.92 7.31
N LYS A 106 2.78 14.16 6.98
CA LYS A 106 1.85 15.25 6.67
C LYS A 106 1.21 15.02 5.31
N SER A 107 -0.01 15.54 5.11
CA SER A 107 -0.75 15.39 3.84
C SER A 107 0.04 15.85 2.62
N HIS A 108 0.84 16.90 2.74
CA HIS A 108 1.71 17.38 1.65
C HIS A 108 2.77 16.34 1.25
N ASP A 109 3.40 15.69 2.22
CA ASP A 109 4.43 14.68 1.96
C ASP A 109 3.77 13.37 1.44
N CYS A 110 2.57 13.03 1.92
CA CYS A 110 1.73 11.96 1.35
C CYS A 110 1.35 12.21 -0.11
N TYR A 111 0.99 13.45 -0.45
CA TYR A 111 0.71 13.86 -1.82
C TYR A 111 1.92 13.60 -2.73
N ILE A 112 3.10 14.07 -2.33
CA ILE A 112 4.33 13.84 -3.08
C ILE A 112 4.60 12.35 -3.24
N PHE A 113 4.38 11.57 -2.18
CA PHE A 113 4.59 10.13 -2.24
C PHE A 113 3.68 9.46 -3.26
N ILE A 114 2.36 9.69 -3.21
CA ILE A 114 1.42 9.11 -4.17
C ILE A 114 1.74 9.57 -5.59
N TRP A 115 1.89 10.87 -5.81
CA TRP A 115 1.92 11.38 -7.19
C TRP A 115 3.29 11.27 -7.86
N LYS A 116 4.37 11.16 -7.08
CA LYS A 116 5.75 11.19 -7.62
C LYS A 116 6.54 9.93 -7.31
N LEU A 117 6.32 9.32 -6.15
CA LEU A 117 7.17 8.21 -5.68
C LEU A 117 6.53 6.84 -5.86
N ILE A 118 5.20 6.75 -5.89
CA ILE A 118 4.50 5.47 -5.91
C ILE A 118 4.87 4.64 -7.15
N LEU A 119 4.97 5.26 -8.32
CA LEU A 119 5.33 4.58 -9.58
C LEU A 119 6.78 4.08 -9.55
N VAL A 120 7.68 4.87 -8.95
CA VAL A 120 9.08 4.47 -8.77
C VAL A 120 9.16 3.28 -7.82
N LEU A 121 8.44 3.33 -6.70
CA LEU A 121 8.35 2.24 -5.74
C LEU A 121 7.79 0.96 -6.37
N PHE A 122 6.71 1.05 -7.17
CA PHE A 122 6.16 -0.10 -7.89
C PHE A 122 7.14 -0.67 -8.92
N ARG A 123 7.80 0.19 -9.71
CA ARG A 123 8.77 -0.26 -10.72
C ARG A 123 9.98 -0.95 -10.10
N GLU A 124 10.56 -0.38 -9.05
CA GLU A 124 11.79 -0.88 -8.45
C GLU A 124 11.56 -2.09 -7.54
N MET A 125 10.36 -2.23 -6.96
CA MET A 125 10.15 -3.17 -5.84
C MET A 125 9.06 -4.21 -6.06
N PHE A 126 8.16 -4.02 -7.03
CA PHE A 126 7.08 -4.97 -7.31
C PHE A 126 7.27 -5.76 -8.60
N VAL A 127 8.11 -5.29 -9.54
CA VAL A 127 8.37 -6.03 -10.79
C VAL A 127 9.02 -7.39 -10.51
N GLU A 128 9.93 -7.48 -9.52
CA GLU A 128 10.52 -8.75 -9.09
C GLU A 128 9.49 -9.71 -8.47
N HIS A 129 8.43 -9.19 -7.84
CA HIS A 129 7.39 -9.98 -7.19
C HIS A 129 6.32 -10.47 -8.18
N VAL A 130 6.03 -9.67 -9.21
CA VAL A 130 5.05 -9.98 -10.27
C VAL A 130 5.61 -10.96 -11.29
N SER A 131 6.92 -10.92 -11.60
CA SER A 131 7.55 -11.90 -12.51
C SER A 131 7.63 -13.33 -11.97
N SER A 132 7.40 -13.52 -10.67
CA SER A 132 7.24 -14.83 -10.04
C SER A 132 5.78 -15.30 -9.99
N ILE A 133 4.84 -14.49 -10.48
CA ILE A 133 3.43 -14.85 -10.62
C ILE A 133 3.30 -15.60 -11.95
N PRO A 134 2.81 -16.85 -11.95
CA PRO A 134 2.59 -17.57 -13.19
C PRO A 134 1.60 -16.82 -14.09
N ASP A 135 1.94 -16.72 -15.39
CA ASP A 135 1.34 -15.82 -16.39
C ASP A 135 -0.21 -15.87 -16.47
N HIS A 136 -0.82 -16.99 -16.07
CA HIS A 136 -2.28 -17.18 -16.08
C HIS A 136 -3.08 -16.20 -15.20
N ILE A 137 -2.43 -15.47 -14.28
CA ILE A 137 -3.11 -14.47 -13.42
C ILE A 137 -3.11 -13.07 -14.06
N LEU A 138 -2.19 -12.79 -14.99
CA LEU A 138 -2.06 -11.46 -15.62
C LEU A 138 -3.03 -11.25 -16.79
N ASP A 139 -3.52 -12.32 -17.40
CA ASP A 139 -4.45 -12.26 -18.54
C ASP A 139 -5.89 -11.85 -18.18
N HIS A 140 -6.20 -11.70 -16.89
CA HIS A 140 -7.51 -11.29 -16.37
C HIS A 140 -7.52 -9.91 -15.67
N ALA A 141 -6.48 -9.10 -15.89
CA ALA A 141 -6.38 -7.73 -15.36
C ALA A 141 -7.00 -6.67 -16.27
#